data_AF-A0AA45WY44-F1
#
_entry.id   AF-A0AA45WY44-F1
#
_cell.length_a   1.000
_cell.length_b   1.000
_cell.length_c   1.000
_cell.angle_alpha   90.00
_cell.angle_beta   90.00
_cell.angle_gamma   90.00
#
_symmetry.space_group_name_H-M   'P 1'
#
loop_
_entity.id
_entity.type
_entity.pdbx_description
1 polymer ?
#
loop_
_entity_poly.entity_id
_entity_poly.type
_entity_poly.pdbx_seq_one_letter_code
_entity_poly.pdbx_strand_id
1 'polypeptide(L)'
;MFQRSVRTVLLPVLLMGLLFMGAVTQAAAITPTGIQLNQTSLTLNRGGTTMMEAKVTPDGADTQFLQWTSSNTNVVRVLPEAGGSRARVEGVAQGTAVVTVNLPDGSVGATCQVTVRVPVSGVAVSETTLTLLRGQEVEVTATVQPGDASNKRIRWKIGDEQVLEFTAGSPGSFGSHGTLRVRAVTAGSTSLTVTTEDGSKQAVTEVTVIVPLEAIAFEMKELTLPPGETARVPVIFNPLDTTSRGLRYESADVQVVTVDEEGLITAVGEGSTRVVARSAEEQQIFDSLQITVSDNPEAPSTGVAPGTTGTAESAPGEPDDPGDPDDPEDGGDREPGAPTKGNLLLMTGLAAAAAVVGVAILMIILKKKKEKSGVVSLSEKKPSKQGASPVMAREGASPAEAREEPPANLTRRVEPPVIINSGSRVLVTGLSGEFQGHTLELAKDVLVIGRDPLFAHLVYPGSFEMISRKHVVIEHDGETGICSLRDLSSTGTYLPENHQRLPHDEPVPVKDGQQFYLAVSGELFEIRYDEDHDDPSEA
;
A
#
# COMPACT_ATOMS: atom_id res chain seq x y z
N MET A 1 -105.40 -34.70 -45.15
CA MET A 1 -106.55 -33.83 -44.85
C MET A 1 -106.20 -33.10 -43.55
N PHE A 2 -106.01 -31.80 -43.44
CA PHE A 2 -106.53 -30.70 -44.24
C PHE A 2 -105.47 -29.57 -44.30
N GLN A 3 -105.11 -29.21 -45.53
CA GLN A 3 -104.59 -27.90 -45.90
C GLN A 3 -105.60 -26.78 -45.54
N ARG A 4 -105.10 -25.53 -45.60
CA ARG A 4 -105.81 -24.23 -45.59
C ARG A 4 -105.96 -23.70 -44.16
N SER A 5 -105.24 -22.66 -43.72
CA SER A 5 -105.29 -21.33 -44.33
C SER A 5 -104.01 -20.54 -44.03
N VAL A 6 -103.06 -20.58 -44.97
CA VAL A 6 -102.13 -19.48 -45.23
C VAL A 6 -102.94 -18.42 -45.96
N ARG A 7 -102.83 -17.17 -45.49
CA ARG A 7 -103.50 -15.90 -45.93
C ARG A 7 -104.48 -15.39 -44.88
N THR A 8 -104.34 -14.09 -44.57
CA THR A 8 -105.24 -13.21 -43.77
C THR A 8 -104.80 -12.80 -42.36
N VAL A 9 -103.49 -12.76 -42.03
CA VAL A 9 -103.01 -11.91 -40.91
C VAL A 9 -101.75 -11.08 -41.23
N LEU A 10 -101.16 -11.22 -42.43
CA LEU A 10 -99.90 -10.53 -42.78
C LEU A 10 -100.07 -9.17 -43.49
N LEU A 11 -101.21 -8.48 -43.34
CA LEU A 11 -101.49 -7.22 -44.06
C LEU A 11 -102.08 -6.07 -43.21
N PRO A 12 -101.92 -6.04 -41.88
CA PRO A 12 -101.87 -4.75 -41.19
C PRO A 12 -100.67 -4.55 -40.24
N VAL A 13 -99.69 -5.46 -40.22
CA VAL A 13 -98.43 -5.26 -39.46
C VAL A 13 -97.30 -4.68 -40.33
N LEU A 14 -97.47 -4.63 -41.65
CA LEU A 14 -96.50 -4.04 -42.58
C LEU A 14 -96.76 -2.54 -42.90
N LEU A 15 -97.80 -1.93 -42.32
CA LEU A 15 -98.15 -0.51 -42.54
C LEU A 15 -98.29 0.28 -41.22
N MET A 16 -97.57 -0.14 -40.19
CA MET A 16 -97.22 0.68 -39.02
C MET A 16 -95.68 0.67 -38.84
N GLY A 17 -94.96 0.57 -39.96
CA GLY A 17 -93.51 0.68 -40.06
C GLY A 17 -93.05 1.95 -40.80
N LEU A 18 -93.91 2.97 -40.86
CA LEU A 18 -93.71 4.12 -41.75
C LEU A 18 -94.37 5.37 -41.17
N LEU A 19 -93.85 5.87 -40.04
CA LEU A 19 -93.96 7.27 -39.56
C LEU A 19 -93.29 7.46 -38.19
N PHE A 20 -92.00 7.17 -38.11
CA PHE A 20 -91.07 7.90 -37.23
C PHE A 20 -89.65 7.69 -37.80
N MET A 21 -89.51 7.96 -39.10
CA MET A 21 -88.22 8.38 -39.64
C MET A 21 -88.04 9.82 -39.20
N GLY A 22 -87.84 10.00 -37.89
CA GLY A 22 -87.25 11.22 -37.39
C GLY A 22 -85.98 11.38 -38.18
N ALA A 23 -85.83 12.51 -38.86
CA ALA A 23 -84.53 12.89 -39.38
C ALA A 23 -83.57 12.73 -38.21
N VAL A 24 -82.72 11.69 -38.27
CA VAL A 24 -81.51 11.69 -37.49
C VAL A 24 -80.77 12.87 -38.07
N THR A 25 -80.97 14.04 -37.47
CA THR A 25 -80.08 15.17 -37.66
C THR A 25 -78.73 14.61 -37.25
N GLN A 26 -77.96 14.20 -38.24
CA GLN A 26 -76.56 13.87 -38.04
C GLN A 26 -75.96 15.16 -37.51
N ALA A 27 -75.77 15.23 -36.19
CA ALA A 27 -75.01 16.30 -35.58
C ALA A 27 -73.69 16.32 -36.35
N ALA A 28 -73.35 17.48 -36.91
CA ALA A 28 -72.09 17.63 -37.64
C ALA A 28 -70.98 17.11 -36.74
N ALA A 29 -70.28 16.05 -37.18
CA ALA A 29 -69.20 15.47 -36.41
C ALA A 29 -68.18 16.57 -36.15
N ILE A 30 -67.96 16.92 -34.88
CA ILE A 30 -66.97 17.92 -34.50
C ILE A 30 -65.60 17.28 -34.77
N THR A 31 -64.98 17.66 -35.88
CA THR A 31 -63.67 17.14 -36.27
C THR A 31 -62.59 17.80 -35.42
N PRO A 32 -61.74 17.02 -34.75
CA PRO A 32 -60.63 17.57 -33.99
C PRO A 32 -59.60 18.23 -34.90
N THR A 33 -59.23 19.48 -34.62
CA THR A 33 -58.22 20.27 -35.34
C THR A 33 -56.93 20.49 -34.56
N GLY A 34 -56.94 20.17 -33.25
CA GLY A 34 -55.77 20.30 -32.38
C GLY A 34 -55.79 19.28 -31.24
N ILE A 35 -54.62 18.80 -30.84
CA ILE A 35 -54.43 18.00 -29.62
C ILE A 35 -53.37 18.70 -28.78
N GLN A 36 -53.62 18.83 -27.48
CA GLN A 36 -52.68 19.37 -26.50
C GLN A 36 -52.57 18.41 -25.32
N LEU A 37 -51.35 18.04 -24.96
CA LEU A 37 -51.09 17.27 -23.75
C LEU A 37 -51.00 18.19 -22.54
N ASN A 38 -51.42 17.68 -21.38
CA ASN A 38 -51.26 18.37 -20.09
C ASN A 38 -49.77 18.61 -19.72
N GLN A 39 -48.85 17.82 -20.30
CA GLN A 39 -47.41 17.94 -20.11
C GLN A 39 -46.66 17.64 -21.41
N THR A 40 -45.64 18.43 -21.74
CA THR A 40 -44.74 18.21 -22.88
C THR A 40 -43.41 17.57 -22.50
N SER A 41 -43.09 17.53 -21.20
CA SER A 41 -41.96 16.78 -20.65
C SER A 41 -42.28 16.24 -19.26
N LEU A 42 -41.71 15.08 -18.94
CA LEU A 42 -41.94 14.38 -17.68
C LEU A 42 -40.68 13.61 -17.25
N THR A 43 -40.41 13.58 -15.94
CA THR A 43 -39.42 12.66 -15.36
C THR A 43 -40.10 11.69 -14.41
N LEU A 44 -39.86 10.39 -14.58
CA LEU A 44 -40.35 9.32 -13.71
C LEU A 44 -39.19 8.53 -13.12
N ASN A 45 -39.33 8.00 -11.91
CA ASN A 45 -38.45 6.93 -11.45
C ASN A 45 -38.92 5.60 -12.06
N ARG A 46 -38.02 4.62 -12.22
CA ARG A 46 -38.42 3.26 -12.62
C ARG A 46 -39.54 2.73 -11.72
N GLY A 47 -40.56 2.12 -12.33
CA GLY A 47 -41.78 1.65 -11.68
C GLY A 47 -42.78 2.76 -11.36
N GLY A 48 -42.39 4.03 -11.49
CA GLY A 48 -43.27 5.17 -11.32
C GLY A 48 -44.29 5.26 -12.44
N THR A 49 -45.51 5.68 -12.08
CA THR A 49 -46.59 5.89 -13.05
C THR A 49 -47.24 7.25 -12.88
N THR A 50 -47.67 7.84 -13.98
CA THR A 50 -48.50 9.05 -13.97
C THR A 50 -49.64 8.92 -14.96
N MET A 51 -50.61 9.83 -14.86
CA MET A 51 -51.70 9.95 -15.81
C MET A 51 -51.43 11.11 -16.77
N MET A 52 -51.50 10.85 -18.07
CA MET A 52 -51.40 11.85 -19.11
C MET A 52 -52.77 12.11 -19.70
N GLU A 53 -53.09 13.38 -19.93
CA GLU A 53 -54.39 13.82 -20.42
C GLU A 53 -54.21 14.61 -21.73
N ALA A 54 -55.00 14.27 -22.73
CA ALA A 54 -55.06 14.94 -24.02
C ALA A 54 -56.33 15.79 -24.09
N LYS A 55 -56.16 17.10 -24.27
CA LYS A 55 -57.24 18.03 -24.60
C LYS A 55 -57.32 18.21 -26.11
N VAL A 56 -58.52 18.08 -26.66
CA VAL A 56 -58.77 18.15 -28.11
C VAL A 56 -59.57 19.41 -28.43
N THR A 57 -59.17 20.12 -29.48
CA THR A 57 -59.82 21.36 -29.95
C THR A 57 -60.56 21.09 -31.26
N PRO A 58 -61.81 21.57 -31.45
CA PRO A 58 -62.64 22.28 -30.46
C PRO A 58 -63.23 21.35 -29.39
N ASP A 59 -63.56 21.91 -28.22
CA ASP A 59 -64.13 21.16 -27.10
C ASP A 59 -65.42 20.43 -27.54
N GLY A 60 -65.56 19.16 -27.15
CA GLY A 60 -66.67 18.30 -27.57
C GLY A 60 -66.39 17.44 -28.82
N ALA A 61 -65.22 17.57 -29.45
CA ALA A 61 -64.73 16.58 -30.41
C ALA A 61 -64.60 15.20 -29.73
N ASP A 62 -64.94 14.13 -30.46
CA ASP A 62 -64.79 12.77 -29.95
C ASP A 62 -63.31 12.44 -29.71
N THR A 63 -63.03 11.72 -28.63
CA THR A 63 -61.66 11.40 -28.17
C THR A 63 -61.43 9.90 -28.04
N GLN A 64 -62.45 9.08 -28.31
CA GLN A 64 -62.38 7.62 -28.16
C GLN A 64 -61.42 6.97 -29.17
N PHE A 65 -61.06 7.67 -30.24
CA PHE A 65 -60.18 7.20 -31.30
C PHE A 65 -58.73 7.67 -31.17
N LEU A 66 -58.36 8.39 -30.10
CA LEU A 66 -56.98 8.82 -29.91
C LEU A 66 -56.04 7.62 -29.77
N GLN A 67 -54.96 7.62 -30.55
CA GLN A 67 -53.94 6.58 -30.54
C GLN A 67 -52.72 7.05 -29.78
N TRP A 68 -52.42 6.38 -28.66
CA TRP A 68 -51.23 6.62 -27.88
C TRP A 68 -50.14 5.62 -28.24
N THR A 69 -48.94 6.12 -28.49
CA THR A 69 -47.77 5.31 -28.80
C THR A 69 -46.57 5.78 -27.99
N SER A 70 -45.62 4.88 -27.78
CA SER A 70 -44.32 5.18 -27.18
C SER A 70 -43.24 4.86 -28.20
N SER A 71 -42.27 5.77 -28.35
CA SER A 71 -41.12 5.52 -29.21
C SER A 71 -40.24 4.36 -28.72
N ASN A 72 -40.34 3.98 -27.44
CA ASN A 72 -39.64 2.83 -26.87
C ASN A 72 -40.41 2.24 -25.67
N THR A 73 -41.11 1.13 -25.88
CA THR A 73 -41.92 0.44 -24.86
C THR A 73 -41.09 -0.26 -23.77
N ASN A 74 -39.81 -0.54 -24.03
CA ASN A 74 -38.90 -1.09 -23.02
C ASN A 74 -38.47 -0.03 -21.97
N VAL A 75 -38.60 1.26 -22.32
CA VAL A 75 -38.27 2.38 -21.43
C VAL A 75 -39.55 2.96 -20.82
N VAL A 76 -40.57 3.21 -21.64
CA VAL A 76 -41.85 3.79 -21.20
C VAL A 76 -43.01 3.02 -21.81
N ARG A 77 -43.86 2.44 -20.96
CA ARG A 77 -45.11 1.78 -21.36
C ARG A 77 -46.28 2.77 -21.25
N VAL A 78 -47.14 2.77 -22.25
CA VAL A 78 -48.33 3.63 -22.29
C VAL A 78 -49.57 2.73 -22.37
N LEU A 79 -50.53 2.98 -21.49
CA LEU A 79 -51.76 2.22 -21.35
C LEU A 79 -52.94 3.19 -21.45
N PRO A 80 -53.57 3.35 -22.62
CA PRO A 80 -54.76 4.17 -22.80
C PRO A 80 -55.89 3.71 -21.88
N GLU A 81 -56.60 4.65 -21.27
CA GLU A 81 -57.82 4.36 -20.52
C GLU A 81 -59.04 4.34 -21.46
N ALA A 82 -60.14 3.73 -20.99
CA ALA A 82 -61.41 3.78 -21.68
C ALA A 82 -61.83 5.25 -21.87
N GLY A 83 -62.15 5.63 -23.11
CA GLY A 83 -62.47 7.02 -23.47
C GLY A 83 -61.36 7.75 -24.22
N GLY A 84 -60.14 7.20 -24.31
CA GLY A 84 -59.08 7.63 -25.25
C GLY A 84 -58.37 8.95 -24.93
N SER A 85 -58.99 9.86 -24.17
CA SER A 85 -58.42 11.14 -23.74
C SER A 85 -57.37 11.04 -22.64
N ARG A 86 -57.25 9.90 -21.96
CA ARG A 86 -56.29 9.65 -20.88
C ARG A 86 -55.46 8.42 -21.16
N ALA A 87 -54.20 8.44 -20.75
CA ALA A 87 -53.33 7.26 -20.77
C ALA A 87 -52.42 7.22 -19.54
N ARG A 88 -52.34 6.04 -18.92
CA ARG A 88 -51.37 5.77 -17.86
C ARG A 88 -50.00 5.54 -18.48
N VAL A 89 -49.04 6.36 -18.08
CA VAL A 89 -47.64 6.29 -18.51
C VAL A 89 -46.82 5.68 -17.38
N GLU A 90 -46.10 4.60 -17.66
CA GLU A 90 -45.29 3.83 -16.71
C GLU A 90 -43.81 3.82 -17.14
N GLY A 91 -42.91 4.20 -16.24
CA GLY A 91 -41.47 4.09 -16.44
C GLY A 91 -40.98 2.67 -16.19
N VAL A 92 -40.43 2.01 -17.21
CA VAL A 92 -40.02 0.60 -17.16
C VAL A 92 -38.51 0.46 -16.95
N ALA A 93 -37.69 1.16 -17.75
CA ALA A 93 -36.24 1.10 -17.67
C ALA A 93 -35.63 2.50 -17.80
N GLN A 94 -34.39 2.67 -17.34
CA GLN A 94 -33.64 3.91 -17.53
C GLN A 94 -33.62 4.31 -19.02
N GLY A 95 -33.91 5.56 -19.32
CA GLY A 95 -33.80 6.11 -20.66
C GLY A 95 -34.79 7.22 -20.95
N THR A 96 -34.85 7.63 -22.21
CA THR A 96 -35.82 8.62 -22.69
C THR A 96 -36.66 8.02 -23.79
N ALA A 97 -37.98 8.22 -23.72
CA ALA A 97 -38.92 7.87 -24.77
C ALA A 97 -39.86 9.04 -25.04
N VAL A 98 -40.36 9.13 -26.27
CA VAL A 98 -41.38 10.10 -26.65
C VAL A 98 -42.73 9.39 -26.67
N VAL A 99 -43.66 9.90 -25.88
CA VAL A 99 -45.06 9.50 -25.92
C VAL A 99 -45.78 10.39 -26.93
N THR A 100 -46.46 9.78 -27.89
CA THR A 100 -47.17 10.47 -28.96
C THR A 100 -48.63 10.11 -28.89
N VAL A 101 -49.50 11.12 -28.91
CA VAL A 101 -50.94 10.97 -29.09
C VAL A 101 -51.33 11.54 -30.44
N ASN A 102 -51.96 10.72 -31.28
CA ASN A 102 -52.37 11.11 -32.63
C ASN A 102 -53.83 10.78 -32.88
N LEU A 103 -54.43 11.46 -33.85
CA LEU A 103 -55.63 10.99 -34.52
C LEU A 103 -55.33 9.71 -35.35
N PRO A 104 -56.31 8.83 -35.59
CA PRO A 104 -56.13 7.62 -36.40
C PRO A 104 -55.63 7.90 -37.83
N ASP A 105 -56.00 9.05 -38.38
CA ASP A 105 -55.60 9.49 -39.72
C ASP A 105 -54.22 10.17 -39.74
N GLY A 106 -53.59 10.37 -38.57
CA GLY A 106 -52.30 11.01 -38.41
C GLY A 106 -52.28 12.53 -38.68
N SER A 107 -53.44 13.16 -38.87
CA SER A 107 -53.52 14.57 -39.29
C SER A 107 -53.16 15.58 -38.19
N VAL A 108 -53.37 15.21 -36.93
CA VAL A 108 -53.09 16.02 -35.75
C VAL A 108 -52.44 15.13 -34.68
N GLY A 109 -51.41 15.66 -34.02
CA GLY A 109 -50.69 14.95 -32.97
C GLY A 109 -50.07 15.86 -31.93
N ALA A 110 -49.83 15.32 -30.75
CA ALA A 110 -49.06 15.95 -29.69
C ALA A 110 -48.05 14.96 -29.11
N THR A 111 -46.93 15.49 -28.63
CA THR A 111 -45.83 14.67 -28.10
C THR A 111 -45.43 15.12 -26.71
N CYS A 112 -44.95 14.18 -25.91
CA CYS A 112 -44.37 14.41 -24.61
C CYS A 112 -43.08 13.60 -24.46
N GLN A 113 -41.99 14.26 -24.06
CA GLN A 113 -40.72 13.60 -23.79
C GLN A 113 -40.70 13.08 -22.35
N VAL A 114 -40.64 11.77 -22.17
CA VAL A 114 -40.61 11.10 -20.86
C VAL A 114 -39.20 10.57 -20.60
N THR A 115 -38.60 11.01 -19.50
CA THR A 115 -37.29 10.55 -19.02
C THR A 115 -37.47 9.67 -17.80
N VAL A 116 -37.01 8.42 -17.85
CA VAL A 116 -37.05 7.48 -16.73
C VAL A 116 -35.68 7.42 -16.06
N ARG A 117 -35.66 7.69 -14.76
CA ARG A 117 -34.47 7.66 -13.91
C ARG A 117 -34.50 6.47 -12.96
N VAL A 118 -33.32 5.99 -12.59
CA VAL A 118 -33.09 4.97 -11.57
C VAL A 118 -32.19 5.62 -10.52
N PRO A 119 -32.68 5.87 -9.30
CA PRO A 119 -31.89 6.49 -8.24
C PRO A 119 -30.80 5.53 -7.74
N VAL A 120 -29.70 6.09 -7.23
CA VAL A 120 -28.68 5.29 -6.55
C VAL A 120 -29.22 4.83 -5.20
N SER A 121 -29.07 3.54 -4.92
CA SER A 121 -29.45 2.90 -3.65
C SER A 121 -28.26 2.69 -2.72
N GLY A 122 -27.05 2.50 -3.27
CA GLY A 122 -25.83 2.25 -2.51
C GLY A 122 -24.55 2.41 -3.32
N VAL A 123 -23.42 2.47 -2.63
CA VAL A 123 -22.07 2.35 -3.17
C VAL A 123 -21.29 1.40 -2.27
N ALA A 124 -20.47 0.53 -2.86
CA ALA A 124 -19.65 -0.44 -2.13
C ALA A 124 -18.22 -0.41 -2.65
N VAL A 125 -17.26 -0.66 -1.77
CA VAL A 125 -15.82 -0.80 -2.10
C VAL A 125 -15.43 -2.28 -2.10
N SER A 126 -14.38 -2.63 -2.85
CA SER A 126 -13.88 -3.99 -2.96
C SER A 126 -13.34 -4.54 -1.63
N GLU A 127 -12.70 -3.68 -0.84
CA GLU A 127 -12.12 -4.01 0.47
C GLU A 127 -12.49 -2.93 1.49
N THR A 128 -12.91 -3.32 2.68
CA THR A 128 -13.24 -2.37 3.76
C THR A 128 -12.04 -2.05 4.65
N THR A 129 -11.00 -2.87 4.61
CA THR A 129 -9.77 -2.71 5.41
C THR A 129 -8.55 -3.13 4.60
N LEU A 130 -7.49 -2.33 4.62
CA LEU A 130 -6.22 -2.62 3.94
C LEU A 130 -5.05 -2.41 4.90
N THR A 131 -4.08 -3.32 4.86
CA THR A 131 -2.79 -3.17 5.54
C THR A 131 -1.70 -3.20 4.47
N LEU A 132 -0.94 -2.11 4.35
CA LEU A 132 0.04 -1.90 3.28
C LEU A 132 1.42 -1.66 3.87
N LEU A 133 2.46 -2.20 3.22
CA LEU A 133 3.83 -1.79 3.49
C LEU A 133 4.09 -0.40 2.87
N ARG A 134 4.91 0.44 3.50
CA ARG A 134 5.35 1.71 2.87
C ARG A 134 5.92 1.47 1.47
N GLY A 135 5.49 2.30 0.53
CA GLY A 135 5.82 2.21 -0.89
C GLY A 135 4.96 1.25 -1.71
N GLN A 136 4.15 0.40 -1.06
CA GLN A 136 3.25 -0.53 -1.74
C GLN A 136 2.12 0.21 -2.45
N GLU A 137 1.83 -0.20 -3.68
CA GLU A 137 0.67 0.25 -4.44
C GLU A 137 -0.46 -0.79 -4.41
N VAL A 138 -1.69 -0.30 -4.38
CA VAL A 138 -2.88 -1.15 -4.44
C VAL A 138 -3.98 -0.48 -5.26
N GLU A 139 -4.79 -1.30 -5.91
CA GLU A 139 -5.95 -0.88 -6.68
C GLU A 139 -7.23 -1.15 -5.87
N VAL A 140 -8.07 -0.14 -5.70
CA VAL A 140 -9.35 -0.23 -5.00
C VAL A 140 -10.48 0.08 -5.98
N THR A 141 -11.52 -0.75 -5.96
CA THR A 141 -12.68 -0.57 -6.85
C THR A 141 -13.93 -0.27 -6.05
N ALA A 142 -14.72 0.69 -6.51
CA ALA A 142 -16.05 1.01 -6.04
C ALA A 142 -17.12 0.62 -7.08
N THR A 143 -18.26 0.18 -6.57
CA THR A 143 -19.42 -0.25 -7.36
C THR A 143 -20.67 0.46 -6.89
N VAL A 144 -21.40 1.08 -7.82
CA VAL A 144 -22.65 1.80 -7.55
C VAL A 144 -23.83 0.86 -7.78
N GLN A 145 -24.79 0.86 -6.86
CA GLN A 145 -25.99 0.03 -6.92
C GLN A 145 -27.26 0.88 -7.01
N PRO A 146 -28.27 0.48 -7.80
CA PRO A 146 -28.24 -0.67 -8.71
C PRO A 146 -27.30 -0.42 -9.90
N GLY A 147 -26.87 -1.50 -10.56
CA GLY A 147 -25.93 -1.44 -11.68
C GLY A 147 -26.45 -0.68 -12.92
N ASP A 148 -27.71 -0.25 -12.93
CA ASP A 148 -28.35 0.59 -13.95
C ASP A 148 -28.88 1.91 -13.38
N ALA A 149 -28.31 2.37 -12.27
CA ALA A 149 -28.54 3.71 -11.77
C ALA A 149 -28.27 4.76 -12.85
N SER A 150 -29.11 5.79 -12.89
CA SER A 150 -29.02 6.83 -13.93
C SER A 150 -27.84 7.76 -13.77
N ASN A 151 -27.33 7.88 -12.55
CA ASN A 151 -26.11 8.60 -12.26
C ASN A 151 -25.19 7.68 -11.46
N LYS A 152 -24.06 7.30 -12.06
CA LYS A 152 -23.04 6.44 -11.44
C LYS A 152 -21.77 7.21 -11.11
N ARG A 153 -21.82 8.54 -11.18
CA ARG A 153 -20.64 9.35 -10.88
C ARG A 153 -20.32 9.26 -9.40
N ILE A 154 -19.05 9.01 -9.13
CA ILE A 154 -18.49 8.93 -7.79
C ILE A 154 -17.24 9.80 -7.70
N ARG A 155 -16.86 10.13 -6.47
CA ARG A 155 -15.61 10.82 -6.15
C ARG A 155 -14.92 10.08 -5.01
N TRP A 156 -13.61 9.97 -5.10
CA TRP A 156 -12.76 9.42 -4.05
C TRP A 156 -12.16 10.53 -3.19
N LYS A 157 -11.90 10.26 -1.93
CA LYS A 157 -11.21 11.16 -1.02
C LYS A 157 -10.32 10.35 -0.08
N ILE A 158 -9.07 10.77 0.06
CA ILE A 158 -8.18 10.27 1.10
C ILE A 158 -8.33 11.16 2.35
N GLY A 159 -8.39 10.53 3.52
CA GLY A 159 -8.50 11.23 4.81
C GLY A 159 -7.24 12.00 5.16
N ASP A 160 -6.08 11.36 5.00
CA ASP A 160 -4.74 11.89 5.22
C ASP A 160 -3.82 11.54 4.03
N GLU A 161 -3.51 12.57 3.24
CA GLU A 161 -2.68 12.47 2.03
C GLU A 161 -1.18 12.31 2.33
N GLN A 162 -0.74 12.48 3.59
CA GLN A 162 0.65 12.19 3.98
C GLN A 162 0.88 10.70 4.20
N VAL A 163 -0.17 9.96 4.59
CA VAL A 163 -0.12 8.51 4.81
C VAL A 163 -0.33 7.75 3.49
N LEU A 164 -1.21 8.24 2.62
CA LEU A 164 -1.61 7.56 1.39
C LEU A 164 -1.74 8.59 0.25
N GLU A 165 -1.20 8.27 -0.92
CA GLU A 165 -1.28 9.15 -2.10
C GLU A 165 -2.02 8.48 -3.26
N PHE A 166 -2.65 9.29 -4.11
CA PHE A 166 -3.23 8.80 -5.36
C PHE A 166 -2.13 8.67 -6.42
N THR A 167 -2.01 7.49 -7.02
CA THR A 167 -1.06 7.27 -8.14
C THR A 167 -1.76 7.20 -9.48
N ALA A 168 -3.04 6.79 -9.53
CA ALA A 168 -3.86 6.89 -10.72
C ALA A 168 -5.36 6.98 -10.37
N GLY A 169 -6.10 7.67 -11.24
CA GLY A 169 -7.49 8.06 -11.03
C GLY A 169 -7.62 9.57 -10.85
N SER A 170 -8.82 10.13 -11.07
CA SER A 170 -9.09 11.56 -10.88
C SER A 170 -9.83 11.77 -9.56
N PRO A 171 -9.13 11.88 -8.41
CA PRO A 171 -9.75 11.90 -7.09
C PRO A 171 -10.62 13.14 -6.83
N GLY A 172 -10.37 14.25 -7.53
CA GLY A 172 -11.09 15.50 -7.30
C GLY A 172 -12.40 15.66 -8.08
N SER A 173 -12.65 14.86 -9.12
CA SER A 173 -13.78 15.05 -10.03
C SER A 173 -14.75 13.89 -9.99
N PHE A 174 -16.03 14.20 -10.15
CA PHE A 174 -17.07 13.19 -10.30
C PHE A 174 -16.89 12.48 -11.64
N GLY A 175 -16.39 11.24 -11.59
CA GLY A 175 -16.06 10.43 -12.76
C GLY A 175 -16.84 9.12 -12.81
N SER A 176 -16.83 8.47 -13.96
CA SER A 176 -17.31 7.09 -14.15
C SER A 176 -16.25 6.04 -13.78
N HIS A 177 -15.10 6.47 -13.26
CA HIS A 177 -13.99 5.60 -12.90
C HIS A 177 -14.27 4.97 -11.54
N GLY A 178 -14.82 3.76 -11.56
CA GLY A 178 -15.02 2.91 -10.38
C GLY A 178 -13.72 2.56 -9.67
N THR A 179 -12.58 2.63 -10.37
CA THR A 179 -11.31 2.11 -9.89
C THR A 179 -10.31 3.23 -9.63
N LEU A 180 -9.52 3.06 -8.57
CA LEU A 180 -8.52 4.00 -8.11
C LEU A 180 -7.23 3.25 -7.73
N ARG A 181 -6.06 3.82 -8.00
CA ARG A 181 -4.78 3.34 -7.47
C ARG A 181 -4.22 4.29 -6.45
N VAL A 182 -3.75 3.72 -5.36
CA VAL A 182 -3.15 4.43 -4.24
C VAL A 182 -1.81 3.81 -3.85
N ARG A 183 -0.92 4.63 -3.30
CA ARG A 183 0.40 4.23 -2.80
C ARG A 183 0.54 4.61 -1.34
N ALA A 184 1.06 3.69 -0.53
CA ALA A 184 1.40 3.93 0.86
C ALA A 184 2.66 4.79 0.96
N VAL A 185 2.59 5.91 1.68
CA VAL A 185 3.69 6.89 1.75
C VAL A 185 4.36 6.88 3.12
N THR A 186 3.59 7.16 4.17
CA THR A 186 4.09 7.28 5.55
C THR A 186 3.37 6.29 6.45
N ALA A 187 4.07 5.77 7.46
CA ALA A 187 3.45 5.01 8.55
C ALA A 187 2.24 5.73 9.15
N GLY A 188 1.14 5.01 9.38
CA GLY A 188 -0.05 5.60 9.98
C GLY A 188 -1.34 4.87 9.62
N SER A 189 -2.47 5.46 10.01
CA SER A 189 -3.80 4.99 9.63
C SER A 189 -4.59 6.12 9.01
N THR A 190 -5.28 5.84 7.92
CA THR A 190 -6.06 6.79 7.14
C THR A 190 -7.28 6.09 6.52
N SER A 191 -8.20 6.86 5.97
CA SER A 191 -9.42 6.33 5.34
C SER A 191 -9.46 6.72 3.87
N LEU A 192 -9.92 5.81 3.02
CA LEU A 192 -10.28 6.08 1.64
C LEU A 192 -11.81 6.05 1.50
N THR A 193 -12.42 7.21 1.24
CA THR A 193 -13.87 7.37 1.13
C THR A 193 -14.28 7.50 -0.34
N VAL A 194 -15.31 6.78 -0.75
CA VAL A 194 -16.03 7.01 -2.01
C VAL A 194 -17.40 7.60 -1.74
N THR A 195 -17.76 8.64 -2.48
CA THR A 195 -19.05 9.35 -2.34
C THR A 195 -19.72 9.48 -3.71
N THR A 196 -21.03 9.24 -3.75
CA THR A 196 -21.85 9.44 -4.97
C THR A 196 -22.04 10.94 -5.26
N GLU A 197 -22.27 11.32 -6.52
CA GLU A 197 -22.41 12.74 -6.93
C GLU A 197 -23.56 13.49 -6.22
N ASP A 198 -24.63 12.78 -5.88
CA ASP A 198 -25.73 13.32 -5.10
C ASP A 198 -25.42 13.46 -3.59
N GLY A 199 -24.25 12.99 -3.15
CA GLY A 199 -23.81 12.97 -1.76
C GLY A 199 -24.57 11.99 -0.86
N SER A 200 -25.51 11.22 -1.40
CA SER A 200 -26.47 10.45 -0.61
C SER A 200 -25.93 9.11 -0.10
N LYS A 201 -24.85 8.60 -0.71
CA LYS A 201 -24.22 7.32 -0.36
C LYS A 201 -22.71 7.47 -0.24
N GLN A 202 -22.15 6.77 0.74
CA GLN A 202 -20.72 6.68 0.95
C GLN A 202 -20.31 5.25 1.30
N ALA A 203 -19.10 4.89 0.93
CA ALA A 203 -18.41 3.70 1.43
C ALA A 203 -16.97 4.09 1.79
N VAL A 204 -16.40 3.37 2.76
CA VAL A 204 -15.09 3.69 3.34
C VAL A 204 -14.24 2.43 3.38
N THR A 205 -12.98 2.59 3.02
CA THR A 205 -11.91 1.62 3.22
C THR A 205 -10.96 2.19 4.26
N GLU A 206 -10.79 1.51 5.39
CA GLU A 206 -9.77 1.86 6.38
C GLU A 206 -8.41 1.34 5.93
N VAL A 207 -7.37 2.16 5.97
CA VAL A 207 -6.03 1.83 5.47
C VAL A 207 -5.01 2.04 6.59
N THR A 208 -4.24 1.01 6.89
CA THR A 208 -3.10 1.08 7.82
C THR A 208 -1.82 0.84 7.04
N VAL A 209 -0.90 1.81 7.10
CA VAL A 209 0.44 1.70 6.52
C VAL A 209 1.41 1.30 7.61
N ILE A 210 2.06 0.17 7.43
CA ILE A 210 3.09 -0.35 8.33
C ILE A 210 4.47 -0.14 7.72
N VAL A 211 5.42 0.21 8.58
CA VAL A 211 6.83 0.32 8.24
C VAL A 211 7.56 -0.66 9.16
N PRO A 212 8.13 -1.75 8.63
CA PRO A 212 8.85 -2.72 9.45
C PRO A 212 10.06 -2.05 10.10
N LEU A 213 10.42 -2.52 11.29
CA LEU A 213 11.64 -2.13 11.96
C LEU A 213 12.79 -2.92 11.34
N GLU A 214 13.90 -2.27 11.03
CA GLU A 214 15.08 -2.92 10.44
C GLU A 214 16.25 -2.95 11.43
N ALA A 215 16.45 -1.86 12.18
CA ALA A 215 17.48 -1.78 13.21
C ALA A 215 17.07 -0.84 14.34
N ILE A 216 17.72 -1.00 15.49
CA ILE A 216 17.68 -0.04 16.59
C ILE A 216 19.10 0.30 17.01
N ALA A 217 19.30 1.47 17.59
CA ALA A 217 20.59 1.87 18.14
C ALA A 217 20.39 2.76 19.38
N PHE A 218 21.22 2.62 20.41
CA PHE A 218 21.28 3.61 21.47
C PHE A 218 21.92 4.92 20.95
N GLU A 219 21.46 6.07 21.45
CA GLU A 219 22.05 7.38 21.10
C GLU A 219 23.52 7.53 21.48
N MET A 220 23.98 6.73 22.45
CA MET A 220 25.37 6.64 22.89
C MET A 220 25.77 5.17 23.08
N LYS A 221 27.08 4.88 23.02
CA LYS A 221 27.62 3.51 23.12
C LYS A 221 28.16 3.16 24.50
N GLU A 222 28.58 4.17 25.25
CA GLU A 222 29.10 4.02 26.60
C GLU A 222 28.45 5.07 27.51
N LEU A 223 28.10 4.67 28.73
CA LEU A 223 27.57 5.53 29.77
C LEU A 223 28.25 5.24 31.11
N THR A 224 28.77 6.27 31.76
CA THR A 224 29.32 6.16 33.12
C THR A 224 28.34 6.76 34.12
N LEU A 225 28.02 6.01 35.18
CA LEU A 225 27.11 6.45 36.24
C LEU A 225 27.74 6.22 37.63
N PRO A 226 27.57 7.17 38.58
CA PRO A 226 27.82 6.89 39.99
C PRO A 226 26.85 5.82 40.53
N PRO A 227 27.22 5.04 41.55
CA PRO A 227 26.31 4.12 42.24
C PRO A 227 25.05 4.84 42.75
N GLY A 228 23.88 4.23 42.53
CA GLY A 228 22.59 4.79 42.92
C GLY A 228 21.99 5.80 41.95
N GLU A 229 22.76 6.30 40.97
CA GLU A 229 22.24 7.19 39.94
C GLU A 229 21.44 6.42 38.87
N THR A 230 20.56 7.16 38.20
CA THR A 230 19.69 6.62 37.15
C THR A 230 19.82 7.40 35.85
N ALA A 231 19.62 6.71 34.73
CA ALA A 231 19.65 7.34 33.41
C ALA A 231 18.66 6.67 32.46
N ARG A 232 18.28 7.42 31.43
CA ARG A 232 17.58 6.90 30.26
C ARG A 232 18.36 7.29 29.03
N VAL A 233 18.80 6.30 28.27
CA VAL A 233 19.46 6.51 26.98
C VAL A 233 18.41 6.26 25.90
N PRO A 234 18.09 7.25 25.06
CA PRO A 234 17.11 7.05 24.00
C PRO A 234 17.60 6.02 22.98
N VAL A 235 16.65 5.28 22.43
CA VAL A 235 16.87 4.32 21.35
C VAL A 235 16.35 4.94 20.06
N ILE A 236 17.25 5.08 19.10
CA ILE A 236 16.97 5.48 17.72
C ILE A 236 16.46 4.24 16.98
N PHE A 237 15.33 4.40 16.28
CA PHE A 237 14.77 3.37 15.42
C PHE A 237 15.15 3.63 13.97
N ASN A 238 15.46 2.57 13.23
CA ASN A 238 15.68 2.60 11.79
C ASN A 238 14.75 1.62 11.08
N PRO A 239 13.94 2.06 10.11
CA PRO A 239 13.70 3.46 9.75
C PRO A 239 13.01 4.25 10.89
N LEU A 240 13.26 5.56 10.96
CA LEU A 240 12.78 6.42 12.05
C LEU A 240 11.25 6.43 12.17
N ASP A 241 10.55 6.31 11.05
CA ASP A 241 9.10 6.26 10.93
C ASP A 241 8.52 4.85 11.08
N THR A 242 9.30 3.87 11.56
CA THR A 242 8.78 2.52 11.84
C THR A 242 7.53 2.53 12.72
N THR A 243 6.59 1.64 12.39
CA THR A 243 5.40 1.41 13.21
C THR A 243 5.65 0.45 14.38
N SER A 244 6.74 -0.31 14.34
CA SER A 244 7.08 -1.32 15.34
C SER A 244 8.09 -0.75 16.35
N ARG A 245 7.60 -0.09 17.40
CA ARG A 245 8.44 0.59 18.41
C ARG A 245 8.44 -0.10 19.79
N GLY A 246 7.93 -1.33 19.87
CA GLY A 246 8.01 -2.11 21.10
C GLY A 246 9.46 -2.46 21.41
N LEU A 247 9.90 -2.18 22.64
CA LEU A 247 11.23 -2.55 23.13
C LEU A 247 11.13 -3.43 24.37
N ARG A 248 12.12 -4.30 24.55
CA ARG A 248 12.38 -5.07 25.76
C ARG A 248 13.82 -4.82 26.18
N TYR A 249 14.01 -4.47 27.44
CA TYR A 249 15.32 -4.20 28.00
C TYR A 249 15.79 -5.36 28.88
N GLU A 250 17.10 -5.61 28.87
CA GLU A 250 17.74 -6.65 29.67
C GLU A 250 19.11 -6.16 30.12
N SER A 251 19.45 -6.37 31.40
CA SER A 251 20.81 -6.15 31.91
C SER A 251 21.59 -7.45 31.88
N ALA A 252 22.82 -7.42 31.36
CA ALA A 252 23.72 -8.57 31.38
C ALA A 252 24.23 -8.90 32.79
N ASP A 253 24.27 -7.91 33.70
CA ASP A 253 24.60 -8.12 35.11
C ASP A 253 23.77 -7.21 36.02
N VAL A 254 22.75 -7.80 36.64
CA VAL A 254 21.84 -7.11 37.56
C VAL A 254 22.47 -6.69 38.89
N GLN A 255 23.65 -7.21 39.24
CA GLN A 255 24.40 -6.77 40.42
C GLN A 255 25.13 -5.45 40.18
N VAL A 256 25.45 -5.14 38.92
CA VAL A 256 26.13 -3.90 38.52
C VAL A 256 25.09 -2.86 38.09
N VAL A 257 24.15 -3.23 37.21
CA VAL A 257 23.10 -2.32 36.68
C VAL A 257 21.77 -3.04 36.56
N THR A 258 20.67 -2.38 36.90
CA THR A 258 19.31 -2.84 36.60
C THR A 258 18.64 -1.95 35.56
N VAL A 259 17.67 -2.48 34.82
CA VAL A 259 16.87 -1.73 33.84
C VAL A 259 15.40 -2.14 33.94
N ASP A 260 14.48 -1.18 33.94
CA ASP A 260 13.03 -1.43 33.97
C ASP A 260 12.41 -1.63 32.58
N GLU A 261 11.09 -1.88 32.53
CA GLU A 261 10.37 -2.10 31.26
C GLU A 261 10.33 -0.84 30.37
N GLU A 262 10.44 0.35 30.97
CA GLU A 262 10.50 1.64 30.30
C GLU A 262 11.93 2.08 29.91
N GLY A 263 12.95 1.29 30.22
CA GLY A 263 14.35 1.57 29.90
C GLY A 263 15.05 2.52 30.88
N LEU A 264 14.54 2.69 32.11
CA LEU A 264 15.26 3.38 33.19
C LEU A 264 16.37 2.49 33.72
N ILE A 265 17.60 2.91 33.49
CA ILE A 265 18.82 2.27 33.93
C ILE A 265 19.14 2.78 35.34
N THR A 266 19.41 1.87 36.28
CA THR A 266 19.81 2.18 37.66
C THR A 266 21.15 1.52 37.99
N ALA A 267 22.14 2.32 38.39
CA ALA A 267 23.44 1.84 38.84
C ALA A 267 23.34 1.22 40.25
N VAL A 268 23.79 -0.03 40.40
CA VAL A 268 23.64 -0.80 41.66
C VAL A 268 24.99 -1.01 42.34
N GLY A 269 25.97 -1.55 41.61
CA GLY A 269 27.29 -1.88 42.14
C GLY A 269 28.41 -1.48 41.18
N GLU A 270 29.59 -1.19 41.70
CA GLU A 270 30.77 -0.85 40.87
C GLU A 270 31.10 -1.98 39.89
N GLY A 271 31.45 -1.61 38.66
CA GLY A 271 31.78 -2.56 37.60
C GLY A 271 31.43 -2.05 36.22
N SER A 272 31.67 -2.88 35.20
CA SER A 272 31.26 -2.61 33.83
C SER A 272 30.38 -3.75 33.33
N THR A 273 29.22 -3.41 32.78
CA THR A 273 28.26 -4.37 32.20
C THR A 273 27.60 -3.77 30.97
N ARG A 274 26.67 -4.49 30.35
CA ARG A 274 25.88 -3.98 29.22
C ARG A 274 24.39 -4.07 29.48
N VAL A 275 23.66 -3.08 28.98
CA VAL A 275 22.21 -3.10 28.86
C VAL A 275 21.86 -3.35 27.39
N VAL A 276 20.98 -4.30 27.13
CA VAL A 276 20.53 -4.68 25.79
C VAL A 276 19.10 -4.19 25.60
N ALA A 277 18.86 -3.45 24.53
CA ALA A 277 17.51 -3.19 24.04
C ALA A 277 17.23 -4.16 22.88
N ARG A 278 16.06 -4.79 22.87
CA ARG A 278 15.59 -5.68 21.80
C ARG A 278 14.22 -5.23 21.32
N SER A 279 13.93 -5.40 20.03
CA SER A 279 12.55 -5.25 19.55
C SER A 279 11.64 -6.28 20.24
N ALA A 280 10.45 -5.85 20.64
CA ALA A 280 9.46 -6.72 21.25
C ALA A 280 8.83 -7.68 20.24
N GLU A 281 8.80 -7.29 18.96
CA GLU A 281 8.23 -8.02 17.84
C GLU A 281 9.27 -8.90 17.13
N GLU A 282 10.51 -8.41 16.99
CA GLU A 282 11.58 -9.10 16.25
C GLU A 282 12.86 -9.22 17.09
N GLN A 283 13.03 -10.34 17.78
CA GLN A 283 14.13 -10.54 18.74
C GLN A 283 15.55 -10.45 18.14
N GLN A 284 15.66 -10.62 16.82
CA GLN A 284 16.90 -10.48 16.05
C GLN A 284 17.38 -9.03 15.92
N ILE A 285 16.49 -8.05 16.12
CA ILE A 285 16.82 -6.62 16.10
C ILE A 285 17.12 -6.17 17.53
N PHE A 286 18.39 -5.89 17.81
CA PHE A 286 18.85 -5.44 19.12
C PHE A 286 20.08 -4.52 19.01
N ASP A 287 20.31 -3.72 20.05
CA ASP A 287 21.58 -3.02 20.28
C ASP A 287 21.97 -3.14 21.76
N SER A 288 23.23 -2.88 22.07
CA SER A 288 23.74 -2.90 23.44
C SER A 288 24.48 -1.62 23.79
N LEU A 289 24.23 -1.13 25.00
CA LEU A 289 24.90 0.00 25.63
C LEU A 289 25.84 -0.52 26.71
N GLN A 290 27.12 -0.15 26.64
CA GLN A 290 28.07 -0.43 27.72
C GLN A 290 27.90 0.59 28.84
N ILE A 291 27.86 0.09 30.08
CA ILE A 291 27.66 0.92 31.27
C ILE A 291 28.74 0.62 32.27
N THR A 292 29.39 1.68 32.75
CA THR A 292 30.42 1.63 33.79
C THR A 292 29.90 2.34 35.02
N VAL A 293 29.86 1.63 36.15
CA VAL A 293 29.48 2.19 37.44
C VAL A 293 30.75 2.52 38.22
N SER A 294 30.98 3.81 38.47
CA SER A 294 32.18 4.34 39.13
C SER A 294 31.88 5.67 39.83
N ASP A 295 32.40 5.84 41.04
CA ASP A 295 32.36 7.11 41.79
C ASP A 295 33.28 8.20 41.19
N ASN A 296 34.14 7.86 40.22
CA ASN A 296 35.07 8.79 39.59
C ASN A 296 34.89 8.83 38.05
N PRO A 297 34.39 9.94 37.47
CA PRO A 297 34.07 10.04 36.04
C PRO A 297 35.26 10.31 35.11
N GLU A 298 36.47 10.53 35.62
CA GLU A 298 37.69 10.72 34.80
C GLU A 298 38.73 9.62 35.04
N ALA A 299 38.82 8.67 34.10
CA ALA A 299 40.07 8.16 33.54
C ALA A 299 39.79 7.12 32.43
N PRO A 300 40.06 7.40 31.13
CA PRO A 300 40.32 6.32 30.19
C PRO A 300 41.67 5.69 30.53
N SER A 301 41.74 4.35 30.58
CA SER A 301 42.96 3.63 30.91
C SER A 301 44.05 3.88 29.86
N THR A 302 45.09 4.63 30.21
CA THR A 302 46.38 4.54 29.50
C THR A 302 47.11 3.31 30.03
N GLY A 303 47.33 2.34 29.15
CA GLY A 303 48.12 1.15 29.44
C GLY A 303 49.55 1.51 29.84
N VAL A 304 49.98 0.99 30.98
CA VAL A 304 51.35 1.11 31.48
C VAL A 304 52.23 0.05 30.80
N ALA A 305 53.31 0.48 30.16
CA ALA A 305 54.51 -0.31 29.94
C ALA A 305 55.69 0.39 30.67
N PRO A 306 56.58 -0.33 31.37
CA PRO A 306 57.65 0.30 32.14
C PRO A 306 58.91 0.46 31.27
N GLY A 307 59.58 1.61 31.35
CA GLY A 307 60.96 1.73 30.87
C GLY A 307 61.51 3.15 30.70
N THR A 308 62.42 3.50 31.61
CA THR A 308 63.67 4.23 31.34
C THR A 308 63.67 5.77 31.42
N THR A 309 64.03 6.23 32.63
CA THR A 309 65.03 7.27 33.00
C THR A 309 65.48 8.33 31.98
N GLY A 310 65.42 9.60 32.39
CA GLY A 310 66.18 10.69 31.78
C GLY A 310 65.86 12.10 32.32
N THR A 311 66.48 12.44 33.44
CA THR A 311 67.02 13.75 33.90
C THR A 311 66.41 15.10 33.48
N ALA A 312 66.27 15.95 34.51
CA ALA A 312 65.82 17.35 34.57
C ALA A 312 66.55 18.36 33.66
N GLU A 313 65.87 19.46 33.29
CA GLU A 313 66.39 20.83 33.52
C GLU A 313 65.30 21.92 33.39
N SER A 314 65.55 23.01 34.10
CA SER A 314 64.72 24.14 34.55
C SER A 314 64.19 25.13 33.49
N ALA A 315 63.09 25.81 33.83
CA ALA A 315 62.73 27.18 33.38
C ALA A 315 63.78 28.21 33.92
N PRO A 316 63.77 29.54 33.62
CA PRO A 316 62.65 30.38 33.15
C PRO A 316 63.01 31.54 32.19
N GLY A 317 62.02 32.36 31.79
CA GLY A 317 62.26 33.73 31.34
C GLY A 317 61.21 34.34 30.41
N GLU A 318 60.30 35.15 30.96
CA GLU A 318 59.88 36.44 30.37
C GLU A 318 61.06 37.45 30.55
N PRO A 319 61.18 38.59 29.82
CA PRO A 319 60.09 39.58 29.64
C PRO A 319 60.17 40.48 28.37
N ASP A 320 59.31 41.50 28.36
CA ASP A 320 59.46 42.86 27.81
C ASP A 320 58.63 43.31 26.57
N ASP A 321 57.71 44.23 26.90
CA ASP A 321 57.00 45.36 26.23
C ASP A 321 57.91 46.27 25.35
N PRO A 322 57.51 47.43 24.75
CA PRO A 322 56.23 48.00 24.24
C PRO A 322 56.35 48.55 22.78
N GLY A 323 55.26 49.07 22.19
CA GLY A 323 55.36 49.98 21.03
C GLY A 323 54.05 50.40 20.34
N ASP A 324 53.48 51.51 20.82
CA ASP A 324 52.39 52.37 20.26
C ASP A 324 52.89 53.19 19.03
N PRO A 325 52.15 54.15 18.38
CA PRO A 325 50.72 54.40 18.08
C PRO A 325 50.47 54.79 16.56
N ASP A 326 49.31 55.39 16.27
CA ASP A 326 48.91 56.23 15.10
C ASP A 326 48.04 55.51 14.03
N ASP A 327 46.87 55.95 13.57
CA ASP A 327 46.01 57.15 13.72
C ASP A 327 44.58 56.77 13.18
N PRO A 328 43.55 57.64 13.02
CA PRO A 328 42.18 57.39 13.47
C PRO A 328 41.16 57.43 12.29
N GLU A 329 39.90 57.76 12.61
CA GLU A 329 38.72 57.98 11.74
C GLU A 329 37.81 56.74 11.57
N ASP A 330 36.50 56.78 11.72
CA ASP A 330 35.53 57.82 12.08
C ASP A 330 34.18 57.10 12.29
N GLY A 331 33.43 57.56 13.30
CA GLY A 331 31.97 57.75 13.25
C GLY A 331 31.04 56.54 13.08
N GLY A 332 30.19 56.30 14.09
CA GLY A 332 28.92 55.62 13.84
C GLY A 332 28.19 55.06 15.04
N ASP A 333 27.67 55.94 15.90
CA ASP A 333 26.80 55.63 17.03
C ASP A 333 25.64 54.67 16.71
N ARG A 334 25.42 53.69 17.59
CA ARG A 334 24.11 53.37 18.20
C ARG A 334 24.26 52.32 19.32
N GLU A 335 24.03 52.78 20.54
CA GLU A 335 23.81 52.02 21.77
C GLU A 335 22.28 51.99 22.09
N PRO A 336 21.77 51.35 23.16
CA PRO A 336 21.57 49.91 23.39
C PRO A 336 20.11 49.56 23.79
N GLY A 337 19.80 48.29 24.08
CA GLY A 337 18.63 47.95 24.93
C GLY A 337 18.00 46.57 24.73
N ALA A 338 18.19 45.67 25.70
CA ALA A 338 17.40 44.44 25.94
C ALA A 338 16.06 44.78 26.68
N PRO A 339 15.23 43.86 27.25
CA PRO A 339 15.08 42.39 27.08
C PRO A 339 13.60 41.87 27.00
N THR A 340 13.45 40.54 26.83
CA THR A 340 12.42 39.59 27.38
C THR A 340 10.90 39.72 27.10
N LYS A 341 10.30 38.55 26.75
CA LYS A 341 9.04 37.92 27.21
C LYS A 341 8.96 36.55 26.50
N GLY A 342 8.86 35.37 27.13
CA GLY A 342 8.07 34.99 28.29
C GLY A 342 6.71 34.46 27.81
N ASN A 343 6.57 33.14 27.57
CA ASN A 343 5.27 32.50 27.41
C ASN A 343 5.26 31.10 28.04
N LEU A 344 4.39 30.95 29.05
CA LEU A 344 4.03 29.77 29.81
C LEU A 344 2.49 29.71 29.82
N LEU A 345 1.93 28.49 29.97
CA LEU A 345 0.52 28.06 30.07
C LEU A 345 -0.18 27.80 28.71
N LEU A 346 -0.97 26.73 28.49
CA LEU A 346 -1.62 25.78 29.41
C LEU A 346 -2.00 24.49 28.65
N MET A 347 -1.77 23.34 29.28
CA MET A 347 -2.35 22.03 28.95
C MET A 347 -3.86 22.00 29.28
N THR A 348 -4.68 21.29 28.49
CA THR A 348 -5.58 20.20 28.93
C THR A 348 -6.55 19.77 27.81
N GLY A 349 -6.70 18.46 27.63
CA GLY A 349 -7.94 17.84 27.11
C GLY A 349 -7.83 16.94 25.88
N LEU A 350 -7.62 15.63 26.07
CA LEU A 350 -8.60 14.54 25.84
C LEU A 350 -7.88 13.20 25.65
N ALA A 351 -7.80 12.40 26.71
CA ALA A 351 -7.49 10.98 26.67
C ALA A 351 -8.80 10.20 26.88
N ALA A 352 -9.41 9.66 25.82
CA ALA A 352 -10.55 8.72 25.95
C ALA A 352 -10.90 7.88 24.69
N ALA A 353 -10.07 7.76 23.65
CA ALA A 353 -10.48 7.04 22.41
C ALA A 353 -9.60 5.86 21.96
N ALA A 354 -8.44 5.61 22.59
CA ALA A 354 -7.48 4.61 22.06
C ALA A 354 -7.69 3.16 22.55
N ALA A 355 -8.53 2.91 23.57
CA ALA A 355 -8.62 1.59 24.21
C ALA A 355 -9.68 0.63 23.61
N VAL A 356 -10.60 1.10 22.76
CA VAL A 356 -11.72 0.27 22.26
C VAL A 356 -11.39 -0.45 20.94
N VAL A 357 -10.42 0.03 20.16
CA VAL A 357 -10.09 -0.55 18.84
C VAL A 357 -9.18 -1.79 18.98
N GLY A 358 -8.27 -1.82 19.96
CA GLY A 358 -7.36 -2.96 20.17
C GLY A 358 -8.05 -4.27 20.58
N VAL A 359 -9.15 -4.19 21.34
CA VAL A 359 -9.89 -5.38 21.81
C VAL A 359 -10.73 -6.01 20.68
N ALA A 360 -11.19 -5.22 19.71
CA ALA A 360 -11.94 -5.72 18.55
C ALA A 360 -11.05 -6.53 17.59
N ILE A 361 -9.79 -6.12 17.41
CA ILE A 361 -8.83 -6.82 16.53
C ILE A 361 -8.43 -8.18 17.12
N LEU A 362 -8.25 -8.29 18.44
CA LEU A 362 -7.92 -9.56 19.11
C LEU A 362 -9.07 -10.59 19.07
N MET A 363 -10.32 -10.14 19.17
CA MET A 363 -11.52 -11.00 19.07
C MET A 363 -11.75 -11.56 17.65
N ILE A 364 -11.35 -10.83 16.61
CA ILE A 364 -11.49 -11.27 15.20
C ILE A 364 -10.43 -12.34 14.86
N ILE A 365 -9.21 -12.20 15.38
CA ILE A 365 -8.14 -13.20 15.18
C ILE A 365 -8.47 -14.52 15.88
N LEU A 366 -9.10 -14.47 17.07
CA LEU A 366 -9.50 -15.68 17.79
C LEU A 366 -10.70 -16.41 17.15
N LYS A 367 -11.54 -15.73 16.36
CA LYS A 367 -12.66 -16.38 15.64
C LYS A 367 -12.22 -17.13 14.38
N LYS A 368 -11.18 -16.69 13.67
CA LYS A 368 -10.69 -17.36 12.45
C LYS A 368 -9.99 -18.71 12.69
N LYS A 369 -9.58 -19.01 13.93
CA LYS A 369 -8.90 -20.28 14.26
C LYS A 369 -9.87 -21.46 14.47
N LYS A 370 -11.19 -21.25 14.44
CA LYS A 370 -12.19 -22.29 14.78
C LYS A 370 -12.97 -22.90 13.60
N GLU A 371 -12.78 -22.42 12.36
CA GLU A 371 -13.61 -22.84 11.21
C GLU A 371 -12.94 -23.78 10.17
N LYS A 372 -11.74 -24.30 10.42
CA LYS A 372 -11.15 -25.33 9.54
C LYS A 372 -11.07 -26.70 10.23
N SER A 373 -12.22 -27.36 10.35
CA SER A 373 -12.29 -28.83 10.40
C SER A 373 -13.64 -29.27 9.85
N GLY A 374 -13.64 -29.89 8.67
CA GLY A 374 -14.83 -30.27 7.94
C GLY A 374 -14.49 -30.93 6.62
N VAL A 375 -13.98 -32.16 6.70
CA VAL A 375 -13.73 -33.09 5.59
C VAL A 375 -15.07 -33.55 5.00
N VAL A 376 -15.26 -33.48 3.66
CA VAL A 376 -16.09 -34.44 2.90
C VAL A 376 -15.57 -34.60 1.46
N SER A 377 -15.34 -35.86 1.12
CA SER A 377 -14.98 -36.50 -0.16
C SER A 377 -16.15 -36.61 -1.15
N LEU A 378 -15.87 -36.57 -2.47
CA LEU A 378 -16.60 -37.26 -3.57
C LEU A 378 -15.75 -37.07 -4.85
N SER A 379 -15.11 -38.09 -5.43
CA SER A 379 -15.60 -39.25 -6.19
C SER A 379 -15.33 -39.08 -7.69
N GLU A 380 -14.74 -40.12 -8.26
CA GLU A 380 -14.18 -40.26 -9.60
C GLU A 380 -15.18 -40.09 -10.76
N LYS A 381 -14.69 -39.54 -11.88
CA LYS A 381 -15.01 -40.06 -13.23
C LYS A 381 -14.02 -39.56 -14.30
N LYS A 382 -13.17 -40.45 -14.82
CA LYS A 382 -12.67 -40.45 -16.23
C LYS A 382 -13.73 -41.16 -17.11
N PRO A 383 -13.69 -41.17 -18.48
CA PRO A 383 -12.50 -41.10 -19.34
C PRO A 383 -12.65 -40.32 -20.68
N SER A 384 -11.54 -40.03 -21.37
CA SER A 384 -11.26 -40.57 -22.72
C SER A 384 -9.95 -40.00 -23.31
N LYS A 385 -9.21 -40.88 -23.99
CA LYS A 385 -7.98 -40.62 -24.76
C LYS A 385 -8.35 -40.39 -26.23
N GLN A 386 -7.57 -39.56 -26.93
CA GLN A 386 -7.20 -39.61 -28.35
C GLN A 386 -6.28 -38.39 -28.58
N GLY A 387 -5.14 -38.40 -29.26
CA GLY A 387 -4.43 -39.36 -30.08
C GLY A 387 -3.46 -38.58 -30.97
N ALA A 388 -2.17 -38.94 -30.91
CA ALA A 388 -1.11 -38.82 -31.92
C ALA A 388 -0.84 -37.49 -32.68
N SER A 389 0.41 -37.01 -32.53
CA SER A 389 1.18 -36.29 -33.56
C SER A 389 1.66 -37.24 -34.68
N PRO A 390 2.13 -36.71 -35.83
CA PRO A 390 3.57 -36.85 -36.15
C PRO A 390 4.19 -35.60 -36.84
N VAL A 391 5.42 -35.22 -36.46
CA VAL A 391 6.72 -35.40 -37.18
C VAL A 391 6.89 -34.56 -38.46
N MET A 392 7.92 -33.70 -38.47
CA MET A 392 8.85 -33.50 -39.60
C MET A 392 10.20 -33.00 -39.06
N ALA A 393 11.25 -33.72 -39.45
CA ALA A 393 12.65 -33.45 -39.16
C ALA A 393 13.31 -32.63 -40.29
N ARG A 394 14.43 -31.95 -40.01
CA ARG A 394 15.54 -31.84 -40.97
C ARG A 394 16.88 -31.52 -40.31
N GLU A 395 17.85 -32.36 -40.65
CA GLU A 395 19.30 -32.32 -40.41
C GLU A 395 20.04 -31.14 -41.06
N GLY A 396 21.22 -30.85 -40.51
CA GLY A 396 22.34 -30.18 -41.19
C GLY A 396 23.58 -30.11 -40.29
N ALA A 397 24.64 -30.86 -40.64
CA ALA A 397 25.86 -31.06 -39.88
C ALA A 397 27.05 -30.14 -40.28
N SER A 398 28.08 -30.16 -39.42
CA SER A 398 29.44 -29.55 -39.35
C SER A 398 30.32 -29.62 -40.63
N PRO A 399 31.53 -28.98 -40.74
CA PRO A 399 32.75 -29.31 -39.95
C PRO A 399 33.72 -28.13 -39.58
N ALA A 400 34.76 -28.49 -38.83
CA ALA A 400 35.76 -27.69 -38.12
C ALA A 400 37.14 -27.51 -38.85
N GLU A 401 38.10 -26.93 -38.10
CA GLU A 401 39.58 -26.75 -38.30
C GLU A 401 40.02 -25.35 -38.82
N ALA A 402 41.03 -24.64 -38.30
CA ALA A 402 42.32 -25.05 -37.76
C ALA A 402 42.96 -24.05 -36.74
N ARG A 403 44.02 -24.55 -36.09
CA ARG A 403 44.88 -24.03 -35.01
C ARG A 403 45.81 -22.85 -35.38
N GLU A 404 46.17 -22.03 -34.39
CA GLU A 404 47.54 -21.55 -34.15
C GLU A 404 47.72 -21.04 -32.69
N GLU A 405 48.80 -21.47 -32.03
CA GLU A 405 49.36 -21.04 -30.73
C GLU A 405 50.91 -21.13 -30.91
N PRO A 406 51.84 -20.57 -30.07
CA PRO A 406 51.74 -19.69 -28.88
C PRO A 406 52.84 -18.56 -28.92
N PRO A 407 53.33 -17.90 -27.82
CA PRO A 407 54.11 -18.56 -26.77
C PRO A 407 53.78 -18.13 -25.32
N ALA A 408 54.14 -19.06 -24.43
CA ALA A 408 54.06 -19.02 -22.98
C ALA A 408 54.83 -17.88 -22.30
N ASN A 409 54.29 -17.37 -21.19
CA ASN A 409 55.12 -16.97 -20.07
C ASN A 409 54.38 -17.04 -18.72
N LEU A 410 54.97 -17.83 -17.81
CA LEU A 410 54.78 -17.86 -16.35
C LEU A 410 53.36 -18.10 -15.83
N THR A 411 53.02 -19.38 -15.71
CA THR A 411 51.94 -19.92 -14.88
C THR A 411 52.07 -19.44 -13.43
N ARG A 412 51.28 -18.41 -13.04
CA ARG A 412 50.77 -18.34 -11.68
C ARG A 412 49.69 -19.42 -11.59
N ARG A 413 49.97 -20.48 -10.84
CA ARG A 413 49.04 -21.56 -10.57
C ARG A 413 47.83 -20.97 -9.84
N VAL A 414 46.78 -20.59 -10.58
CA VAL A 414 45.46 -20.36 -10.00
C VAL A 414 44.97 -21.75 -9.63
N GLU A 415 44.89 -22.02 -8.33
CA GLU A 415 44.25 -23.24 -7.84
C GLU A 415 42.82 -23.29 -8.40
N PRO A 416 42.35 -24.42 -8.93
CA PRO A 416 40.98 -24.54 -9.42
C PRO A 416 40.01 -24.14 -8.29
N PRO A 417 38.91 -23.44 -8.59
CA PRO A 417 37.91 -23.13 -7.57
C PRO A 417 37.42 -24.46 -6.98
N VAL A 418 37.44 -24.53 -5.65
CA VAL A 418 36.83 -25.63 -4.92
C VAL A 418 35.35 -25.60 -5.27
N ILE A 419 34.87 -26.59 -6.01
CA ILE A 419 33.45 -26.76 -6.30
C ILE A 419 32.83 -27.34 -5.03
N ILE A 420 31.95 -26.58 -4.40
CA ILE A 420 31.28 -26.90 -3.14
C ILE A 420 29.83 -27.29 -3.49
N ASN A 421 29.27 -28.25 -2.77
CA ASN A 421 27.95 -28.81 -3.06
C ASN A 421 26.86 -27.73 -3.05
N SER A 422 25.95 -27.77 -4.02
CA SER A 422 24.79 -26.86 -4.10
C SER A 422 23.87 -27.09 -2.88
N GLY A 423 24.06 -26.28 -1.83
CA GLY A 423 23.31 -26.40 -0.57
C GLY A 423 24.07 -25.96 0.69
N SER A 424 25.37 -25.70 0.61
CA SER A 424 26.17 -25.24 1.76
C SER A 424 25.74 -23.84 2.22
N ARG A 425 25.53 -23.66 3.53
CA ARG A 425 25.26 -22.34 4.12
C ARG A 425 26.57 -21.58 4.23
N VAL A 426 26.57 -20.31 3.83
CA VAL A 426 27.73 -19.44 3.98
C VAL A 426 27.57 -18.59 5.23
N LEU A 427 28.51 -18.73 6.14
CA LEU A 427 28.59 -18.00 7.40
C LEU A 427 29.73 -16.98 7.34
N VAL A 428 29.47 -15.76 7.80
CA VAL A 428 30.44 -14.67 7.89
C VAL A 428 30.59 -14.29 9.35
N THR A 429 31.78 -14.51 9.91
CA THR A 429 32.07 -14.26 11.32
C THR A 429 33.04 -13.11 11.48
N GLY A 430 32.71 -12.12 12.31
CA GLY A 430 33.67 -11.09 12.70
C GLY A 430 34.68 -11.67 13.69
N LEU A 431 35.96 -11.64 13.34
CA LEU A 431 37.05 -12.10 14.20
C LEU A 431 37.61 -10.98 15.08
N SER A 432 37.49 -9.73 14.65
CA SER A 432 37.88 -8.53 15.41
C SER A 432 37.10 -7.31 14.93
N GLY A 433 37.10 -6.25 15.73
CA GLY A 433 36.41 -5.00 15.41
C GLY A 433 34.97 -4.97 15.88
N GLU A 434 34.15 -4.10 15.29
CA GLU A 434 32.76 -3.82 15.72
C GLU A 434 31.89 -5.10 15.79
N PHE A 435 32.19 -6.09 14.94
CA PHE A 435 31.40 -7.32 14.80
C PHE A 435 32.11 -8.56 15.39
N GLN A 436 33.09 -8.37 16.28
CA GLN A 436 33.84 -9.48 16.87
C GLN A 436 32.91 -10.48 17.59
N GLY A 437 33.01 -11.76 17.22
CA GLY A 437 32.23 -12.85 17.80
C GLY A 437 30.80 -12.98 17.23
N HIS A 438 30.40 -12.10 16.30
CA HIS A 438 29.12 -12.20 15.60
C HIS A 438 29.28 -13.02 14.32
N THR A 439 28.45 -14.06 14.17
CA THR A 439 28.33 -14.85 12.95
C THR A 439 26.99 -14.56 12.28
N LEU A 440 27.03 -14.27 10.99
CA LEU A 440 25.88 -13.98 10.16
C LEU A 440 25.79 -14.99 9.02
N GLU A 441 24.60 -15.51 8.78
CA GLU A 441 24.31 -16.30 7.57
C GLU A 441 23.98 -15.36 6.40
N LEU A 442 24.44 -15.69 5.19
CA LEU A 442 24.09 -14.93 3.98
C LEU A 442 22.57 -14.96 3.75
N ALA A 443 21.91 -13.83 3.95
CA ALA A 443 20.49 -13.69 3.66
C ALA A 443 20.26 -13.65 2.13
N LYS A 444 19.50 -14.61 1.58
CA LYS A 444 19.19 -14.68 0.13
C LYS A 444 20.46 -14.67 -0.74
N ASP A 445 21.49 -15.37 -0.30
CA ASP A 445 22.76 -15.53 -1.00
C ASP A 445 23.58 -14.23 -1.19
N VAL A 446 23.25 -13.13 -0.49
CA VAL A 446 24.02 -11.88 -0.54
C VAL A 446 24.14 -11.24 0.85
N LEU A 447 25.35 -10.82 1.23
CA LEU A 447 25.61 -9.95 2.36
C LEU A 447 26.31 -8.69 1.88
N VAL A 448 25.92 -7.53 2.41
CA VAL A 448 26.59 -6.26 2.11
C VAL A 448 27.04 -5.65 3.41
N ILE A 449 28.33 -5.32 3.50
CA ILE A 449 28.90 -4.60 4.63
C ILE A 449 29.15 -3.17 4.20
N GLY A 450 28.78 -2.19 5.01
CA GLY A 450 28.99 -0.77 4.70
C GLY A 450 28.46 0.14 5.79
N ARG A 451 28.38 1.44 5.51
CA ARG A 451 27.83 2.45 6.43
C ARG A 451 26.40 2.90 6.13
N ASP A 452 25.91 2.66 4.92
CA ASP A 452 24.60 3.15 4.50
C ASP A 452 23.54 2.06 4.73
N PRO A 453 22.60 2.25 5.67
CA PRO A 453 21.62 1.23 6.00
C PRO A 453 20.63 0.94 4.87
N LEU A 454 20.50 1.82 3.86
CA LEU A 454 19.68 1.53 2.67
C LEU A 454 20.29 0.46 1.76
N PHE A 455 21.55 0.12 2.01
CA PHE A 455 22.42 -0.53 1.05
C PHE A 455 23.29 -1.63 1.66
N ALA A 456 23.57 -1.54 2.97
CA ALA A 456 24.34 -2.50 3.74
C ALA A 456 23.44 -3.25 4.71
N HIS A 457 23.65 -4.56 4.80
CA HIS A 457 23.01 -5.44 5.76
C HIS A 457 23.72 -5.38 7.12
N LEU A 458 25.06 -5.36 7.09
CA LEU A 458 25.91 -5.14 8.25
C LEU A 458 26.39 -3.69 8.19
N VAL A 459 25.85 -2.88 9.10
CA VAL A 459 25.97 -1.42 9.07
C VAL A 459 26.95 -0.95 10.13
N TYR A 460 28.08 -0.40 9.68
CA TYR A 460 29.03 0.30 10.53
C TYR A 460 28.46 1.65 10.98
N PRO A 461 28.73 2.07 12.23
CA PRO A 461 28.36 3.40 12.71
C PRO A 461 28.94 4.52 11.83
N GLY A 462 28.26 5.68 11.81
CA GLY A 462 28.68 6.85 11.02
C GLY A 462 30.10 7.34 11.35
N SER A 463 30.58 7.08 12.57
CA SER A 463 31.92 7.41 13.08
C SER A 463 33.07 6.65 12.39
N PHE A 464 32.79 5.53 11.71
CA PHE A 464 33.78 4.77 10.96
C PHE A 464 33.98 5.35 9.56
N GLU A 465 34.57 6.54 9.45
CA GLU A 465 34.75 7.24 8.17
C GLU A 465 35.53 6.44 7.11
N MET A 466 36.35 5.49 7.58
CA MET A 466 37.12 4.58 6.73
C MET A 466 36.26 3.50 6.08
N ILE A 467 35.01 3.31 6.47
CA ILE A 467 34.10 2.35 5.85
C ILE A 467 33.18 3.06 4.85
N SER A 468 33.17 2.64 3.59
CA SER A 468 32.29 3.25 2.56
C SER A 468 30.80 2.90 2.78
N ARG A 469 29.90 3.65 2.13
CA ARG A 469 28.44 3.44 2.18
C ARG A 469 28.03 2.00 1.86
N LYS A 470 28.52 1.48 0.74
CA LYS A 470 28.68 0.04 0.48
C LYS A 470 30.18 -0.21 0.44
N HIS A 471 30.69 -1.06 1.32
CA HIS A 471 32.12 -1.32 1.41
C HIS A 471 32.48 -2.60 0.67
N VAL A 472 31.88 -3.72 1.07
CA VAL A 472 32.09 -5.00 0.41
C VAL A 472 30.76 -5.72 0.25
N VAL A 473 30.63 -6.44 -0.86
CA VAL A 473 29.52 -7.36 -1.10
C VAL A 473 30.08 -8.77 -1.10
N ILE A 474 29.37 -9.66 -0.42
CA ILE A 474 29.63 -11.09 -0.37
C ILE A 474 28.45 -11.75 -1.08
N GLU A 475 28.71 -12.45 -2.17
CA GLU A 475 27.68 -13.09 -2.98
C GLU A 475 27.95 -14.58 -3.05
N HIS A 476 26.93 -15.38 -2.83
CA HIS A 476 26.95 -16.82 -3.01
C HIS A 476 26.12 -17.17 -4.25
N ASP A 477 26.66 -17.99 -5.14
CA ASP A 477 25.91 -18.52 -6.26
C ASP A 477 25.36 -19.90 -5.89
N GLY A 478 24.06 -19.97 -5.64
CA GLY A 478 23.39 -21.23 -5.27
C GLY A 478 23.42 -22.32 -6.35
N GLU A 479 23.67 -21.97 -7.62
CA GLU A 479 23.81 -22.96 -8.70
C GLU A 479 25.23 -23.53 -8.79
N THR A 480 26.25 -22.69 -8.59
CA THR A 480 27.67 -23.11 -8.70
C THR A 480 28.34 -23.43 -7.37
N GLY A 481 27.72 -23.05 -6.25
CA GLY A 481 28.25 -23.19 -4.88
C GLY A 481 29.43 -22.25 -4.58
N ILE A 482 29.71 -21.28 -5.45
CA ILE A 482 30.87 -20.40 -5.32
C ILE A 482 30.45 -19.14 -4.55
N CYS A 483 31.14 -18.85 -3.44
CA CYS A 483 31.08 -17.54 -2.81
C CYS A 483 32.16 -16.62 -3.38
N SER A 484 31.85 -15.33 -3.50
CA SER A 484 32.80 -14.30 -3.95
C SER A 484 32.71 -13.02 -3.13
N LEU A 485 33.83 -12.32 -3.02
CA LEU A 485 33.95 -11.00 -2.42
C LEU A 485 34.11 -9.94 -3.51
N ARG A 486 33.38 -8.83 -3.39
CA ARG A 486 33.48 -7.69 -4.30
C ARG A 486 33.71 -6.40 -3.51
N ASP A 487 34.87 -5.77 -3.71
CA ASP A 487 35.21 -4.50 -3.06
C ASP A 487 34.51 -3.33 -3.76
N LEU A 488 33.60 -2.66 -3.07
CA LEU A 488 32.92 -1.45 -3.54
C LEU A 488 33.46 -0.17 -2.86
N SER A 489 34.48 -0.31 -2.03
CA SER A 489 34.95 0.76 -1.17
C SER A 489 36.03 1.63 -1.83
N SER A 490 36.14 2.87 -1.32
CA SER A 490 37.25 3.77 -1.65
C SER A 490 38.53 3.45 -0.87
N THR A 491 38.39 2.83 0.30
CA THR A 491 39.46 2.55 1.28
C THR A 491 40.04 1.13 1.17
N GLY A 492 39.34 0.24 0.47
CA GLY A 492 39.78 -1.09 0.07
C GLY A 492 39.35 -2.20 1.03
N THR A 493 39.11 -3.37 0.45
CA THR A 493 39.00 -4.66 1.16
C THR A 493 40.28 -5.45 0.91
N TYR A 494 40.82 -6.12 1.94
CA TYR A 494 42.14 -6.74 1.89
C TYR A 494 42.15 -8.17 2.42
N LEU A 495 43.04 -9.00 1.88
CA LEU A 495 43.33 -10.34 2.41
C LEU A 495 44.49 -10.27 3.41
N PRO A 496 44.37 -10.84 4.62
CA PRO A 496 45.34 -10.67 5.69
C PRO A 496 46.67 -11.40 5.45
N GLU A 497 46.71 -12.48 4.67
CA GLU A 497 47.92 -13.28 4.44
C GLU A 497 49.07 -12.49 3.77
N ASN A 498 48.73 -11.50 2.94
CA ASN A 498 49.70 -10.74 2.15
C ASN A 498 49.37 -9.24 2.06
N HIS A 499 48.38 -8.75 2.84
CA HIS A 499 47.84 -7.40 2.74
C HIS A 499 47.41 -7.00 1.31
N GLN A 500 47.04 -7.98 0.49
CA GLN A 500 46.64 -7.72 -0.89
C GLN A 500 45.26 -7.09 -0.91
N ARG A 501 45.16 -5.91 -1.52
CA ARG A 501 43.88 -5.27 -1.83
C ARG A 501 43.15 -6.05 -2.92
N LEU A 502 41.86 -6.30 -2.72
CA LEU A 502 40.99 -6.84 -3.75
C LEU A 502 40.80 -5.82 -4.89
N PRO A 503 40.65 -6.28 -6.15
CA PRO A 503 40.26 -5.41 -7.26
C PRO A 503 38.89 -4.76 -7.01
N HIS A 504 38.76 -3.51 -7.40
CA HIS A 504 37.54 -2.74 -7.19
C HIS A 504 36.44 -3.19 -8.16
N ASP A 505 35.25 -3.47 -7.62
CA ASP A 505 34.03 -3.91 -8.33
C ASP A 505 34.19 -5.21 -9.16
N GLU A 506 35.22 -6.00 -8.88
CA GLU A 506 35.44 -7.30 -9.50
C GLU A 506 35.22 -8.43 -8.46
N PRO A 507 34.38 -9.44 -8.75
CA PRO A 507 34.16 -10.55 -7.83
C PRO A 507 35.39 -11.45 -7.75
N VAL A 508 35.86 -11.68 -6.54
CA VAL A 508 36.99 -12.58 -6.23
C VAL A 508 36.45 -13.81 -5.51
N PRO A 509 36.64 -15.03 -6.06
CA PRO A 509 36.16 -16.25 -5.40
C PRO A 509 36.87 -16.47 -4.08
N VAL A 510 36.12 -16.91 -3.06
CA VAL A 510 36.64 -17.18 -1.71
C VAL A 510 36.57 -18.65 -1.36
N LYS A 511 37.57 -19.10 -0.59
CA LYS A 511 37.66 -20.46 -0.07
C LYS A 511 37.07 -20.54 1.33
N ASP A 512 36.83 -21.76 1.80
CA ASP A 512 36.45 -21.98 3.19
C ASP A 512 37.54 -21.50 4.15
N GLY A 513 37.15 -20.83 5.22
CA GLY A 513 38.05 -20.17 6.17
C GLY A 513 38.73 -18.91 5.65
N GLN A 514 38.33 -18.39 4.47
CA GLN A 514 38.95 -17.19 3.90
C GLN A 514 38.69 -15.98 4.81
N GLN A 515 39.78 -15.34 5.25
CA GLN A 515 39.71 -14.11 6.01
C GLN A 515 39.88 -12.88 5.12
N PHE A 516 39.25 -11.77 5.51
CA PHE A 516 39.41 -10.46 4.90
C PHE A 516 39.20 -9.34 5.93
N TYR A 517 39.77 -8.16 5.69
CA TYR A 517 39.52 -6.99 6.53
C TYR A 517 39.14 -5.76 5.71
N LEU A 518 38.45 -4.82 6.35
CA LEU A 518 37.89 -3.63 5.72
C LEU A 518 38.70 -2.38 6.09
N ALA A 519 39.25 -1.69 5.09
CA ALA A 519 40.13 -0.53 5.21
C ALA A 519 41.43 -0.75 6.02
N VAL A 520 41.33 -1.19 7.27
CA VAL A 520 42.42 -1.42 8.21
C VAL A 520 42.26 -2.78 8.90
N SER A 521 43.36 -3.38 9.34
CA SER A 521 43.39 -4.76 9.87
C SER A 521 42.61 -4.97 11.18
N GLY A 522 42.00 -3.92 11.75
CA GLY A 522 41.19 -4.00 12.97
C GLY A 522 39.80 -4.62 12.74
N GLU A 523 39.26 -4.53 11.53
CA GLU A 523 37.93 -5.03 11.16
C GLU A 523 38.05 -6.33 10.36
N LEU A 524 38.33 -7.44 11.03
CA LEU A 524 38.63 -8.73 10.42
C LEU A 524 37.40 -9.64 10.41
N PHE A 525 37.16 -10.29 9.28
CA PHE A 525 36.08 -11.25 9.08
C PHE A 525 36.63 -12.58 8.52
N GLU A 526 35.91 -13.66 8.78
CA GLU A 526 36.16 -15.00 8.25
C GLU A 526 34.89 -15.52 7.58
N ILE A 527 35.03 -16.10 6.38
CA ILE A 527 33.94 -16.77 5.67
C ILE A 527 34.10 -18.27 5.87
N ARG A 528 33.04 -18.95 6.31
CA ARG A 528 32.98 -20.41 6.44
C ARG A 528 31.79 -21.00 5.72
N TYR A 529 31.97 -22.20 5.20
CA TYR A 529 30.89 -23.01 4.66
C TYR A 529 30.47 -24.02 5.73
N ASP A 530 29.19 -24.03 6.08
CA ASP A 530 28.61 -25.00 7.00
C ASP A 530 27.98 -26.14 6.18
N GLU A 531 28.50 -27.36 6.37
CA GLU A 531 28.05 -28.58 5.69
C GLU A 531 26.99 -29.35 6.50
N ASP A 532 26.66 -28.93 7.72
CA ASP A 532 25.79 -29.70 8.61
C ASP A 532 24.29 -29.35 8.41
N HIS A 533 23.64 -30.10 7.51
CA HIS A 533 22.19 -30.35 7.62
C HIS A 533 21.92 -31.85 7.74
N ASP A 534 21.98 -32.35 8.99
CA ASP A 534 21.12 -33.45 9.39
C ASP A 534 19.67 -32.96 9.32
N ASP A 535 18.93 -33.48 8.35
CA ASP A 535 17.49 -33.30 8.21
C ASP A 535 16.77 -33.95 9.41
N PRO A 536 16.03 -33.20 10.24
CA PRO A 536 15.26 -33.79 11.35
C PRO A 536 14.01 -34.56 10.88
N SER A 537 13.87 -34.86 9.58
CA SER A 537 12.78 -35.67 9.04
C SER A 537 13.03 -37.19 9.01
N GLU A 538 14.20 -37.69 9.44
CA GLU A 538 14.54 -39.13 9.49
C GLU A 538 14.77 -39.74 10.90
N ALA A 539 14.21 -39.16 11.98
CA ALA A 539 14.26 -39.76 13.33
C ALA A 539 12.89 -40.28 13.83
#